data_AF-A0A8H9W668-F1
#
_entry.id   AF-A0A8H9W668-F1
#
_cell.length_a   1.000
_cell.length_b   1.000
_cell.length_c   1.000
_cell.angle_alpha   90.00
_cell.angle_beta   90.00
_cell.angle_gamma   90.00
#
_symmetry.space_group_name_H-M   'P 1'
#
loop_
_entity.id
_entity.type
_entity.pdbx_description
1 polymer ?
#
loop_
_entity_poly.entity_id
_entity_poly.type
_entity_poly.pdbx_seq_one_letter_code
_entity_poly.pdbx_strand_id
1 'polypeptide(L)'
;VALDLQEGADMVMVKPGMPYLDIVRRVKDEFGVPTFAYQVSGEYAMHKAAIDNGWLAEEATIMESLLAFKRAGADGILTYFAKQAAQYLIKK
;
A
#
# COMPACT_ATOMS: atom_id res chain seq x y z
N VAL A 1 12.39 12.60 0.27
CA VAL A 1 13.07 11.46 -0.39
C VAL A 1 14.56 11.72 -0.55
N ALA A 2 15.00 12.52 -1.53
CA ALA A 2 16.45 12.75 -1.72
C ALA A 2 17.16 13.29 -0.46
N LEU A 3 16.54 14.26 0.23
CA LEU A 3 17.05 14.80 1.49
C LEU A 3 17.09 13.71 2.58
N ASP A 4 15.99 12.99 2.81
CA ASP A 4 15.93 11.89 3.79
C ASP A 4 17.02 10.84 3.55
N LEU A 5 17.30 10.50 2.29
CA LEU A 5 18.38 9.57 1.92
C LEU A 5 19.77 10.16 2.20
N GLN A 6 19.98 11.46 1.94
CA GLN A 6 21.22 12.15 2.30
C GLN A 6 21.40 12.24 3.82
N GLU A 7 20.32 12.31 4.57
CA GLU A 7 20.29 12.27 6.04
C GLU A 7 20.40 10.83 6.60
N GLY A 8 20.53 9.81 5.74
CA GLY A 8 20.85 8.44 6.13
C GLY A 8 19.67 7.49 6.25
N ALA A 9 18.51 7.80 5.66
CA ALA A 9 17.39 6.85 5.63
C ALA A 9 17.71 5.60 4.79
N ASP A 10 17.54 4.41 5.37
CA ASP A 10 17.71 3.12 4.67
C ASP A 10 16.55 2.79 3.73
N MET A 11 15.38 3.37 3.99
CA MET A 11 14.14 3.16 3.25
C MET A 11 13.27 4.40 3.31
N VAL A 12 12.37 4.54 2.34
CA VAL A 12 11.47 5.69 2.25
C VAL A 12 10.02 5.23 2.18
N MET A 13 9.09 6.11 2.55
CA MET A 13 7.67 5.80 2.58
C MET A 13 6.83 6.88 1.92
N VAL A 14 5.86 6.48 1.10
CA VAL A 14 4.81 7.36 0.59
C VAL A 14 3.54 7.20 1.42
N LYS A 15 2.96 8.32 1.82
CA LYS A 15 1.71 8.40 2.60
C LYS A 15 0.94 9.68 2.21
N PRO A 16 -0.37 9.63 1.91
CA PRO A 16 -1.24 8.45 1.80
C PRO A 16 -0.86 7.46 0.70
N GLY A 17 -1.51 6.31 0.65
CA GLY A 17 -1.14 5.19 -0.20
C GLY A 17 -1.80 5.20 -1.58
N MET A 18 -3.04 4.70 -1.70
CA MET A 18 -3.74 4.51 -2.97
C MET A 18 -3.89 5.79 -3.81
N PRO A 19 -4.13 6.98 -3.23
CA PRO A 19 -4.22 8.21 -4.01
C PRO A 19 -2.88 8.69 -4.59
N TYR A 20 -1.75 8.11 -4.18
CA TYR A 20 -0.39 8.52 -4.55
C TYR A 20 0.45 7.37 -5.12
N LEU A 21 -0.17 6.37 -5.76
CA LEU A 21 0.54 5.25 -6.38
C LEU A 21 1.49 5.71 -7.50
N ASP A 22 1.18 6.83 -8.16
CA ASP A 22 2.07 7.48 -9.12
C ASP A 22 3.35 7.99 -8.45
N ILE A 23 3.26 8.52 -7.23
CA ILE A 23 4.42 8.95 -6.44
C ILE A 23 5.23 7.73 -5.98
N VAL A 24 4.59 6.64 -5.56
CA VAL A 24 5.29 5.37 -5.25
C VAL A 24 6.13 4.92 -6.45
N ARG A 25 5.53 4.93 -7.65
CA ARG A 25 6.26 4.59 -8.89
C ARG A 25 7.45 5.51 -9.13
N ARG A 26 7.23 6.83 -9.10
CA ARG A 26 8.30 7.81 -9.34
C ARG A 26 9.44 7.68 -8.33
N VAL A 27 9.12 7.45 -7.06
CA VAL A 27 10.14 7.23 -6.02
C VAL A 27 10.92 5.95 -6.27
N LYS A 28 10.23 4.85 -6.62
CA LYS A 28 10.88 3.57 -6.91
C LYS A 28 11.81 3.66 -8.12
N ASP A 29 11.36 4.29 -9.21
CA ASP A 29 12.11 4.42 -10.45
C ASP A 29 13.34 5.34 -10.30
N GLU A 30 13.18 6.47 -9.58
CA GLU A 30 14.24 7.48 -9.43
C GLU A 30 15.33 7.05 -8.44
N PHE A 31 14.95 6.49 -7.28
CA PHE A 31 15.90 6.24 -6.20
C PHE A 31 16.31 4.78 -6.05
N GLY A 32 15.51 3.82 -6.54
CA GLY A 32 15.83 2.39 -6.48
C GLY A 32 15.88 1.75 -5.08
N VAL A 33 15.81 2.55 -4.01
CA VAL A 33 15.85 2.11 -2.61
C VAL A 33 14.57 1.35 -2.19
N PRO A 34 14.61 0.60 -1.08
CA PRO A 34 13.39 0.03 -0.49
C PRO A 34 12.32 1.10 -0.29
N THR A 35 11.20 0.93 -0.99
CA THR A 35 10.11 1.91 -1.02
C THR A 35 8.87 1.31 -0.38
N PHE A 36 8.41 1.90 0.70
CA PHE A 36 7.20 1.48 1.41
C PHE A 36 6.03 2.40 1.06
N ALA A 37 4.81 1.89 1.23
CA ALA A 37 3.60 2.69 1.14
C ALA A 37 2.70 2.43 2.36
N TYR A 38 2.01 3.47 2.83
CA TYR A 38 1.08 3.36 3.94
C TYR A 38 -0.36 3.54 3.44
N GLN A 39 -1.13 2.44 3.42
CA GLN A 39 -2.57 2.49 3.17
C GLN A 39 -3.26 3.03 4.42
N VAL A 40 -3.58 4.34 4.41
CA VAL A 40 -3.96 5.06 5.64
C VAL A 40 -5.28 4.59 6.23
N SER A 41 -5.56 5.02 7.46
CA SER A 41 -6.82 4.72 8.15
C SER A 41 -8.07 5.12 7.35
N GLY A 42 -8.03 6.26 6.66
CA GLY A 42 -9.12 6.69 5.78
C GLY A 42 -9.35 5.76 4.59
N GLU A 43 -8.28 5.21 4.01
CA GLU A 43 -8.36 4.23 2.91
C GLU A 43 -8.95 2.91 3.40
N TYR A 44 -8.50 2.44 4.56
CA TYR A 44 -9.08 1.26 5.23
C TYR A 44 -10.57 1.47 5.52
N ALA A 45 -10.94 2.59 6.13
CA ALA A 45 -12.32 2.90 6.48
C ALA A 45 -13.21 3.02 5.25
N MET A 46 -12.70 3.60 4.15
CA MET A 46 -13.40 3.70 2.87
C MET A 46 -13.72 2.31 2.30
N HIS A 47 -12.73 1.40 2.26
CA HIS A 47 -12.98 0.02 1.82
C HIS A 47 -13.95 -0.70 2.75
N LYS A 48 -13.74 -0.63 4.06
CA LYS A 48 -14.64 -1.27 5.03
C LYS A 48 -16.07 -0.78 4.88
N ALA A 49 -16.30 0.53 4.76
CA ALA A 49 -17.62 1.08 4.56
C ALA A 49 -18.28 0.54 3.27
N ALA A 50 -17.56 0.51 2.14
CA ALA A 50 -18.10 0.00 0.88
C ALA A 50 -18.40 -1.52 0.95
N ILE A 51 -17.53 -2.29 1.60
CA ILE A 51 -17.70 -3.73 1.80
C ILE A 51 -18.88 -4.03 2.73
N ASP A 52 -18.98 -3.32 3.86
CA ASP A 52 -20.03 -3.53 4.86
C ASP A 52 -21.42 -3.12 4.31
N ASN A 53 -21.47 -2.21 3.33
CA ASN A 53 -22.69 -1.88 2.57
C ASN A 53 -22.96 -2.81 1.38
N GLY A 54 -22.11 -3.81 1.14
CA GLY A 54 -22.25 -4.76 0.03
C GLY A 54 -21.98 -4.17 -1.37
N TRP A 55 -21.36 -3.00 -1.46
CA TRP A 55 -21.02 -2.37 -2.74
C TRP A 55 -19.81 -3.01 -3.41
N LEU A 56 -18.92 -3.60 -2.61
CA LEU A 56 -17.67 -4.21 -3.07
C LEU A 56 -17.46 -5.57 -2.39
N ALA A 57 -16.91 -6.53 -3.14
CA ALA A 57 -16.56 -7.84 -2.61
C ALA A 57 -15.29 -7.77 -1.74
N GLU A 58 -15.36 -8.25 -0.49
CA GLU A 58 -14.31 -8.05 0.53
C GLU A 58 -12.91 -8.50 0.07
N GLU A 59 -12.75 -9.79 -0.17
CA GLU A 59 -11.43 -10.37 -0.47
C GLU A 59 -10.84 -9.79 -1.75
N ALA A 60 -11.65 -9.70 -2.82
CA ALA A 60 -11.20 -9.15 -4.10
C ALA A 60 -10.72 -7.70 -3.96
N THR A 61 -11.50 -6.85 -3.28
CA THR A 61 -11.18 -5.43 -3.10
C THR A 61 -9.92 -5.22 -2.29
N ILE A 62 -9.79 -5.95 -1.17
CA ILE A 62 -8.61 -5.88 -0.31
C ILE A 62 -7.38 -6.31 -1.11
N MET A 63 -7.42 -7.49 -1.72
CA MET A 63 -6.26 -8.05 -2.42
C MET A 63 -5.87 -7.25 -3.66
N GLU A 64 -6.83 -6.72 -4.43
CA GLU A 64 -6.54 -5.87 -5.58
C GLU A 64 -5.87 -4.55 -5.15
N SER A 65 -6.30 -3.96 -4.03
CA SER A 65 -5.67 -2.75 -3.52
C SER A 65 -4.20 -2.98 -3.14
N LEU A 66 -3.89 -4.09 -2.47
CA LEU A 66 -2.52 -4.45 -2.10
C LEU A 66 -1.67 -4.81 -3.33
N LEU A 67 -2.26 -5.46 -4.32
CA LEU A 67 -1.60 -5.72 -5.59
C LEU A 67 -1.28 -4.42 -6.34
N ALA A 68 -2.15 -3.41 -6.27
CA ALA A 68 -1.90 -2.10 -6.87
C ALA A 68 -0.66 -1.40 -6.26
N PHE A 69 -0.47 -1.48 -4.94
CA PHE A 69 0.75 -1.01 -4.28
C PHE A 69 1.99 -1.78 -4.74
N LYS A 70 1.92 -3.11 -4.76
CA LYS A 70 3.04 -3.94 -5.21
C LYS A 70 3.41 -3.63 -6.67
N ARG A 71 2.39 -3.46 -7.52
CA ARG A 71 2.55 -3.04 -8.92
C ARG A 71 3.22 -1.68 -9.01
N ALA A 72 2.80 -0.69 -8.20
CA ALA A 72 3.37 0.65 -8.20
C ALA A 72 4.85 0.70 -7.79
N GLY A 73 5.37 -0.34 -7.15
CA GLY A 73 6.79 -0.45 -6.77
C GLY A 73 7.03 -0.54 -5.27
N ALA A 74 5.98 -0.68 -4.46
CA ALA A 74 6.13 -0.86 -3.03
C ALA A 74 6.80 -2.21 -2.70
N ASP A 75 7.89 -2.18 -1.95
CA ASP A 75 8.57 -3.35 -1.40
C ASP A 75 7.87 -3.84 -0.13
N GLY A 76 7.29 -2.91 0.64
CA GLY A 76 6.44 -3.18 1.81
C GLY A 76 5.21 -2.29 1.86
N ILE A 77 4.11 -2.82 2.39
CA ILE A 77 2.84 -2.10 2.54
C ILE A 77 2.45 -2.12 4.01
N LEU A 78 2.40 -0.95 4.63
CA LEU A 78 1.78 -0.79 5.95
C LEU A 78 0.28 -0.62 5.76
N THR A 79 -0.49 -1.59 6.24
CA THR A 79 -1.95 -1.63 6.08
C THR A 79 -2.60 -2.31 7.28
N TYR A 80 -3.80 -1.86 7.63
CA TYR A 80 -4.66 -2.52 8.62
C TYR A 80 -5.19 -3.87 8.13
N PHE A 81 -5.22 -4.10 6.81
CA PHE A 81 -5.64 -5.37 6.21
C PHE A 81 -4.57 -6.46 6.28
N ALA A 82 -3.37 -6.20 6.84
CA ALA A 82 -2.23 -7.13 6.80
C ALA A 82 -2.58 -8.53 7.32
N LYS A 83 -3.29 -8.61 8.46
CA LYS A 83 -3.70 -9.90 9.04
C LYS A 83 -4.72 -10.64 8.16
N GLN A 84 -5.70 -9.94 7.60
CA GLN A 84 -6.73 -10.52 6.73
C GLN A 84 -6.12 -10.99 5.40
N ALA A 85 -5.28 -10.17 4.78
CA ALA A 85 -4.57 -10.52 3.55
C ALA A 85 -3.67 -11.75 3.74
N ALA A 86 -2.96 -11.86 4.86
CA ALA A 86 -2.18 -13.04 5.19
C ALA A 86 -3.05 -14.32 5.28
N GLN A 87 -4.26 -14.22 5.86
CA GLN A 87 -5.20 -15.34 5.91
C GLN A 87 -5.70 -15.76 4.52
N TYR A 88 -5.97 -14.80 3.62
CA TYR A 88 -6.35 -15.12 2.23
C TYR A 88 -5.22 -15.81 1.47
N LEU A 89 -3.97 -15.36 1.67
CA LEU A 89 -2.80 -15.94 1.00
C LEU A 89 -2.48 -17.38 1.46
N ILE A 90 -2.73 -17.72 2.72
CA ILE A 90 -2.51 -19.07 3.25
C ILE A 90 -3.56 -20.08 2.77
N LYS A 91 -4.77 -19.63 2.41
CA LYS A 91 -5.86 -20.50 1.97
C LYS A 91 -5.75 -20.97 0.50
N LYS A 92 -4.72 -20.53 -0.22
CA LYS A 92 -4.38 -21.03 -1.56
C LYS A 92 -3.55 -22.30 -1.48
#